data_AF-A0AA91QX65-F1
#
_entry.id   AF-A0AA91QX65-F1
#
_cell.length_a   1.000
_cell.length_b   1.000
_cell.length_c   1.000
_cell.angle_alpha   90.00
_cell.angle_beta   90.00
_cell.angle_gamma   90.00
#
_symmetry.space_group_name_H-M   'P 1'
#
loop_
_entity.id
_entity.type
_entity.pdbx_description
1 polymer ?
#
loop_
_entity_poly.entity_id
_entity_poly.type
_entity_poly.pdbx_seq_one_letter_code
_entity_poly.pdbx_strand_id
1 'polypeptide(L)'
;MEGTTPAVDPGLAAALRGLADIASPPPVSMLPQTWAWAALAALLFLAIALAFWRWYRYRQLNRYRREALGELREIEGRIGAAQTRGHALAALPALLKRTALAVWPREAVANLSGSGWIGFLNAHSGGPVFPAAAAHFFEEAEYRGPAALASVPEAEAKAHLAAARHWIEAHHVRS
;
A
#
# COMPACT_ATOMS: atom_id res chain seq x y z
N MET A 1 24.26 -30.71 -79.90
CA MET A 1 23.82 -30.73 -78.49
C MET A 1 22.31 -30.65 -78.51
N GLU A 2 21.68 -31.83 -78.48
CA GLU A 2 20.23 -31.98 -78.42
C GLU A 2 19.69 -31.44 -77.09
N GLY A 3 18.63 -30.64 -77.17
CA GLY A 3 17.82 -30.23 -76.03
C GLY A 3 16.36 -30.41 -76.42
N THR A 4 15.89 -31.65 -76.30
CA THR A 4 14.51 -32.04 -76.59
C THR A 4 13.58 -31.34 -75.60
N THR A 5 12.80 -30.36 -76.04
CA THR A 5 11.70 -29.81 -75.24
C THR A 5 10.63 -30.90 -75.15
N PRO A 6 10.34 -31.47 -73.96
CA PRO A 6 9.32 -32.50 -73.85
C PRO A 6 7.97 -31.90 -74.23
N ALA A 7 7.24 -32.58 -75.12
CA ALA A 7 5.86 -32.25 -75.42
C ALA A 7 5.06 -32.36 -74.12
N VAL A 8 4.35 -31.29 -73.75
CA VAL A 8 3.53 -31.27 -72.54
C VAL A 8 2.41 -32.30 -72.71
N ASP A 9 2.43 -33.36 -71.90
CA ASP A 9 1.44 -34.42 -71.95
C ASP A 9 0.02 -33.84 -71.71
N PRO A 10 -0.92 -34.03 -72.65
CA PRO A 10 -2.27 -33.49 -72.51
C PRO A 10 -3.02 -34.08 -71.31
N GLY A 11 -2.65 -35.31 -70.90
CA GLY A 11 -3.14 -35.95 -69.67
C GLY A 11 -2.62 -35.28 -68.40
N LEU A 12 -1.35 -34.86 -68.37
CA LEU A 12 -0.79 -34.08 -67.26
C LEU A 12 -1.44 -32.69 -67.20
N ALA A 13 -1.64 -32.05 -68.35
CA ALA A 13 -2.35 -30.76 -68.44
C ALA A 13 -3.83 -30.86 -68.01
N ALA A 14 -4.49 -32.00 -68.22
CA ALA A 14 -5.84 -32.25 -67.73
C ALA A 14 -5.86 -32.53 -66.22
N ALA A 15 -4.91 -33.32 -65.71
CA ALA A 15 -4.77 -33.60 -64.28
C ALA A 15 -4.43 -32.33 -63.47
N LEU A 16 -3.58 -31.45 -63.99
CA LEU A 16 -3.25 -30.16 -63.37
C LEU A 16 -4.45 -29.21 -63.34
N ARG A 17 -5.31 -29.22 -64.38
CA ARG A 17 -6.56 -28.45 -64.40
C ARG A 17 -7.57 -28.96 -63.36
N GLY A 18 -7.63 -30.28 -63.13
CA GLY A 18 -8.46 -30.86 -62.07
C GLY A 18 -7.94 -30.58 -60.65
N LEU A 19 -6.63 -30.38 -60.49
CA LEU A 19 -6.02 -30.02 -59.19
C LEU A 19 -6.18 -28.52 -58.85
N ALA A 20 -6.25 -27.67 -59.88
CA ALA A 20 -6.46 -26.23 -59.73
C ALA A 20 -7.89 -25.86 -59.28
N ASP A 21 -8.84 -26.79 -59.42
CA ASP A 21 -10.24 -26.65 -59.01
C ASP A 21 -10.52 -27.23 -57.61
N ILE A 22 -9.49 -27.30 -56.77
CA ILE A 22 -9.70 -27.39 -55.32
C ILE A 22 -10.09 -25.97 -54.90
N ALA A 23 -11.39 -25.71 -54.89
CA ALA A 23 -11.99 -24.53 -54.30
C ALA A 23 -11.29 -24.23 -52.97
N SER A 24 -10.51 -23.15 -52.95
CA SER A 24 -9.87 -22.69 -51.72
C SER A 24 -11.01 -22.40 -50.74
N PRO A 25 -11.10 -23.11 -49.60
CA PRO A 25 -12.16 -22.82 -48.64
C PRO A 25 -12.05 -21.33 -48.30
N PRO A 26 -13.17 -20.60 -48.19
CA PRO A 26 -13.14 -19.21 -47.78
C PRO A 26 -12.24 -19.13 -46.54
N PRO A 27 -11.28 -18.18 -46.48
CA PRO A 27 -10.30 -18.16 -45.41
C PRO A 27 -11.04 -18.21 -44.08
N VAL A 28 -10.92 -19.34 -43.39
CA VAL A 28 -11.50 -19.49 -42.07
C VAL A 28 -10.82 -18.43 -41.23
N SER A 29 -11.60 -17.45 -40.79
CA SER A 29 -11.07 -16.37 -39.96
C SER A 29 -10.42 -17.02 -38.74
N MET A 30 -9.08 -17.08 -38.72
CA MET A 30 -8.32 -17.69 -37.62
C MET A 30 -8.43 -16.88 -36.33
N LEU A 31 -9.08 -15.72 -36.40
CA LEU A 31 -9.60 -15.03 -35.25
C LEU A 31 -10.95 -15.65 -34.94
N PRO A 32 -11.11 -16.41 -33.84
CA PRO A 32 -12.44 -16.75 -33.39
C PRO A 32 -13.11 -15.41 -33.06
N GLN A 33 -14.03 -14.96 -33.92
CA GLN A 33 -14.90 -13.81 -33.70
C GLN A 33 -15.91 -14.18 -32.61
N THR A 34 -15.37 -14.46 -31.45
CA THR A 34 -16.08 -14.87 -30.27
C THR A 34 -15.90 -13.72 -29.30
N TRP A 35 -16.95 -13.44 -28.55
CA TRP A 35 -16.92 -12.48 -27.44
C TRP A 35 -15.79 -12.76 -26.43
N ALA A 36 -15.02 -13.84 -26.58
CA ALA A 36 -13.83 -14.16 -25.83
C ALA A 36 -12.80 -13.02 -25.77
N TRP A 37 -12.51 -12.32 -26.88
CA TRP A 37 -11.58 -11.17 -26.83
C TRP A 37 -12.17 -9.98 -26.09
N ALA A 38 -13.47 -9.73 -26.26
CA ALA A 38 -14.17 -8.70 -25.50
C ALA A 38 -14.23 -9.05 -24.00
N ALA A 39 -14.47 -10.31 -23.67
CA ALA A 39 -14.44 -10.84 -22.31
C ALA A 39 -13.03 -10.77 -21.71
N LEU A 40 -11.98 -11.08 -22.48
CA LEU A 40 -10.59 -10.95 -22.07
C LEU A 40 -10.21 -9.48 -21.83
N ALA A 41 -10.63 -8.58 -22.73
CA ALA A 41 -10.43 -7.14 -22.57
C ALA A 41 -11.18 -6.61 -21.34
N ALA A 42 -12.42 -7.04 -21.11
CA ALA A 42 -13.20 -6.69 -19.93
C ALA A 42 -12.56 -7.21 -18.64
N LEU A 43 -12.07 -8.45 -18.63
CA LEU A 43 -11.35 -9.04 -17.50
C LEU A 43 -10.06 -8.28 -17.21
N LEU A 44 -9.28 -7.96 -18.24
CA LEU A 44 -8.05 -7.18 -18.11
C LEU A 44 -8.35 -5.78 -17.58
N PHE A 45 -9.38 -5.12 -18.11
CA PHE A 45 -9.82 -3.81 -17.65
C PHE A 45 -10.24 -3.84 -16.17
N LEU A 46 -11.01 -4.86 -15.76
CA LEU A 46 -11.40 -5.04 -14.36
C LEU A 46 -10.18 -5.28 -13.46
N ALA A 47 -9.21 -6.10 -13.90
CA ALA A 47 -7.98 -6.34 -13.17
C ALA A 47 -7.17 -5.04 -12.99
N ILE A 48 -7.04 -4.23 -14.04
CA ILE A 48 -6.38 -2.93 -13.99
C ILE A 48 -7.12 -1.97 -13.06
N ALA A 49 -8.45 -1.91 -13.15
CA ALA A 49 -9.27 -1.05 -12.28
C ALA A 49 -9.12 -1.44 -10.81
N LEU A 50 -9.14 -2.74 -10.49
CA LEU A 50 -8.91 -3.26 -9.15
C LEU A 50 -7.49 -2.96 -8.66
N ALA A 51 -6.48 -3.16 -9.51
CA ALA A 51 -5.09 -2.84 -9.18
C ALA A 51 -4.92 -1.34 -8.91
N PHE A 52 -5.49 -0.48 -9.75
CA PHE A 52 -5.47 0.97 -9.59
C PHE A 52 -6.21 1.41 -8.33
N TRP A 53 -7.39 0.84 -8.06
CA TRP A 53 -8.16 1.13 -6.85
C TRP A 53 -7.41 0.71 -5.57
N ARG A 54 -6.82 -0.49 -5.57
CA ARG A 54 -5.96 -0.96 -4.46
C ARG A 54 -4.74 -0.07 -4.28
N TRP A 55 -4.08 0.30 -5.37
CA TRP A 55 -2.93 1.20 -5.33
C TRP A 55 -3.30 2.60 -4.83
N TYR A 56 -4.45 3.14 -5.28
CA TYR A 56 -4.95 4.42 -4.85
C TYR A 56 -5.31 4.41 -3.35
N ARG A 57 -6.02 3.37 -2.88
CA ARG A 57 -6.27 3.18 -1.45
C ARG A 57 -4.96 3.04 -0.67
N TYR A 58 -4.01 2.25 -1.15
CA TYR A 58 -2.71 2.08 -0.52
C TYR A 58 -1.95 3.42 -0.44
N ARG A 59 -2.00 4.25 -1.49
CA ARG A 59 -1.40 5.59 -1.49
C ARG A 59 -2.09 6.56 -0.54
N GLN A 60 -3.41 6.56 -0.50
CA GLN A 60 -4.18 7.38 0.46
C GLN A 60 -3.83 6.99 1.89
N LEU A 61 -3.73 5.68 2.17
CA LEU A 61 -3.33 5.16 3.48
C LEU A 61 -1.85 5.49 3.81
N ASN A 62 -0.97 5.52 2.82
CA ASN A 62 0.43 5.88 3.08
C ASN A 62 0.67 7.39 3.15
N ARG A 63 -0.27 8.25 2.71
CA ARG A 63 -0.08 9.70 2.81
C ARG A 63 -0.09 10.17 4.25
N TYR A 64 -1.12 9.81 5.02
CA TYR A 64 -1.20 10.20 6.43
C TYR A 64 -0.02 9.62 7.24
N ARG A 65 0.41 8.38 6.93
CA ARG A 65 1.57 7.75 7.58
C ARG A 65 2.86 8.51 7.26
N ARG A 66 3.06 8.95 6.01
CA ARG A 66 4.23 9.75 5.61
C ARG A 66 4.24 11.12 6.29
N GLU A 67 3.09 11.76 6.42
CA GLU A 67 2.94 13.02 7.14
C GLU A 67 3.26 12.84 8.62
N ALA A 68 2.70 11.82 9.27
CA ALA A 68 2.96 11.50 10.67
C ALA A 68 4.45 11.17 10.93
N LEU A 69 5.09 10.38 10.06
CA LEU A 69 6.53 10.11 10.13
C LEU A 69 7.38 11.35 9.85
N GLY A 70 6.88 12.29 9.04
CA GLY A 70 7.49 13.59 8.80
C GLY A 70 7.54 14.42 10.08
N GLU A 71 6.40 14.61 10.72
CA GLU A 71 6.31 15.33 11.99
C GLU A 71 7.09 14.64 13.10
N LEU A 72 7.11 13.30 13.12
CA LEU A 72 7.93 12.55 14.09
C LEU A 72 9.42 12.86 13.96
N ARG A 73 9.94 13.07 12.74
CA ARG A 73 11.34 13.48 12.52
C ARG A 73 11.60 14.90 13.02
N GLU A 74 10.63 15.80 12.90
CA GLU A 74 10.74 17.16 13.45
C GLU A 74 10.72 17.15 14.99
N ILE A 75 9.94 16.26 15.59
CA ILE A 75 9.96 16.01 17.04
C ILE A 75 11.31 15.42 17.46
N GLU A 76 11.84 14.45 16.71
CA GLU A 76 13.15 13.82 16.96
C GLU A 76 14.28 14.86 17.03
N GLY A 77 14.33 15.79 16.06
CA GLY A 77 15.31 16.88 16.05
C GLY A 77 15.20 17.80 17.27
N ARG A 78 14.01 17.94 17.86
CA ARG A 78 13.77 18.76 19.06
C ARG A 78 14.04 18.04 20.38
N ILE A 79 14.05 16.71 20.41
CA ILE A 79 14.36 15.92 21.63
C ILE A 79 15.85 16.06 22.05
N GLY A 80 16.73 16.27 21.08
CA GLY A 80 18.18 16.38 21.32
C GLY A 80 18.59 17.61 22.14
N ALA A 81 17.79 18.68 22.12
CA ALA A 81 18.05 19.88 22.92
C ALA A 81 17.20 19.87 24.20
N ALA A 82 17.85 20.06 25.36
CA ALA A 82 17.21 19.99 26.67
C ALA A 82 16.06 21.01 26.84
N GLN A 83 16.19 22.18 26.20
CA GLN A 83 15.20 23.25 26.25
C GLN A 83 13.92 22.93 25.46
N THR A 84 14.04 22.12 24.40
CA THR A 84 12.91 21.77 23.52
C THR A 84 12.36 20.37 23.76
N ARG A 85 13.10 19.52 24.48
CA ARG A 85 12.73 18.12 24.79
C ARG A 85 11.35 18.00 25.42
N GLY A 86 11.04 18.82 26.42
CA GLY A 86 9.75 18.76 27.11
C GLY A 86 8.56 19.01 26.18
N HIS A 87 8.67 20.01 25.30
CA HIS A 87 7.67 20.30 24.27
C HIS A 87 7.60 19.21 23.20
N ALA A 88 8.75 18.65 22.80
CA ALA A 88 8.81 17.57 21.84
C ALA A 88 8.12 16.30 22.37
N LEU A 89 8.36 15.96 23.63
CA LEU A 89 7.73 14.84 24.31
C LEU A 89 6.23 15.03 24.51
N ALA A 90 5.79 16.25 24.85
CA ALA A 90 4.36 16.59 24.95
C ALA A 90 3.63 16.46 23.60
N ALA A 91 4.33 16.62 22.47
CA ALA A 91 3.74 16.50 21.14
C ALA A 91 3.53 15.04 20.70
N LEU A 92 4.25 14.07 21.28
CA LEU A 92 4.14 12.66 20.88
C LEU A 92 2.73 12.06 21.07
N PRO A 93 2.07 12.18 22.24
CA PRO A 93 0.69 11.67 22.42
C PRO A 93 -0.30 12.30 21.44
N ALA A 94 -0.19 13.61 21.19
CA ALA A 94 -1.05 14.33 20.27
C ALA A 94 -0.86 13.86 18.82
N LEU A 95 0.38 13.61 18.39
CA LEU A 95 0.69 13.05 17.08
C LEU A 95 0.08 11.65 16.91
N LEU A 96 0.19 10.78 17.90
CA LEU A 96 -0.40 9.44 17.87
C LEU A 96 -1.93 9.50 17.81
N LYS A 97 -2.58 10.35 18.64
CA LYS A 97 -4.04 10.56 18.59
C LYS A 97 -4.49 11.05 17.21
N ARG A 98 -3.80 12.03 16.62
CA ARG A 98 -4.12 12.54 15.28
C ARG A 98 -3.92 11.47 14.20
N THR A 99 -2.87 10.65 14.33
CA THR A 99 -2.61 9.53 13.41
C THR A 99 -3.72 8.47 13.51
N ALA A 100 -4.21 8.17 14.71
CA ALA A 100 -5.35 7.28 14.89
C ALA A 100 -6.65 7.86 14.31
N LEU A 101 -6.93 9.16 14.51
CA LEU A 101 -8.11 9.82 13.94
C LEU A 101 -8.13 9.88 12.41
N ALA A 102 -6.98 9.70 11.74
CA ALA A 102 -6.92 9.60 10.29
C ALA A 102 -7.44 8.25 9.75
N VAL A 103 -7.55 7.24 10.62
CA VAL A 103 -7.88 5.86 10.25
C VAL A 103 -9.19 5.39 10.89
N TRP A 104 -9.43 5.75 12.16
CA TRP A 104 -10.59 5.31 12.93
C TRP A 104 -11.58 6.46 13.16
N PRO A 105 -12.89 6.15 13.30
CA PRO A 105 -13.91 7.16 13.54
C PRO A 105 -13.65 7.91 14.85
N ARG A 106 -14.01 9.19 14.87
CA ARG A 106 -13.72 10.10 16.00
C ARG A 106 -14.33 9.60 17.30
N GLU A 107 -15.51 9.00 17.23
CA GLU A 107 -16.26 8.47 18.37
C GLU A 107 -15.50 7.33 19.07
N ALA A 108 -14.72 6.56 18.31
CA ALA A 108 -13.94 5.43 18.85
C ALA A 108 -12.62 5.87 19.51
N VAL A 109 -12.05 6.99 19.07
CA VAL A 109 -10.71 7.43 19.50
C VAL A 109 -10.73 8.63 20.43
N ALA A 110 -11.61 9.62 20.20
CA ALA A 110 -11.56 10.90 20.90
C ALA A 110 -11.87 10.80 22.40
N ASN A 111 -12.63 9.79 22.82
CA ASN A 111 -12.95 9.54 24.22
C ASN A 111 -11.89 8.69 24.93
N LEU A 112 -10.85 8.23 24.22
CA LEU A 112 -9.79 7.42 24.81
C LEU A 112 -8.72 8.31 25.45
N SER A 113 -8.49 8.09 26.74
CA SER A 113 -7.45 8.72 27.54
C SER A 113 -6.83 7.70 28.49
N GLY A 114 -5.61 7.97 28.96
CA GLY A 114 -4.93 7.11 29.93
C GLY A 114 -4.83 5.66 29.45
N SER A 115 -5.13 4.71 30.34
CA SER A 115 -5.02 3.27 30.07
C SER A 115 -5.89 2.77 28.90
N GLY A 116 -7.06 3.38 28.69
CA GLY A 116 -7.93 3.06 27.56
C GLY A 116 -7.27 3.41 26.21
N TRP A 117 -6.49 4.49 26.18
CA TRP A 117 -5.72 4.87 25.00
C TRP A 117 -4.56 3.91 24.72
N ILE A 118 -3.81 3.50 25.75
CA ILE A 118 -2.73 2.52 25.59
C ILE A 118 -3.25 1.14 25.17
N GLY A 119 -4.38 0.71 25.75
CA GLY A 119 -5.04 -0.53 25.36
C GLY A 119 -5.42 -0.51 23.87
N PHE A 120 -5.97 0.61 23.40
CA PHE A 120 -6.27 0.80 21.98
C PHE A 120 -5.02 0.73 21.09
N LEU A 121 -3.93 1.39 21.47
CA LEU A 121 -2.69 1.38 20.70
C LEU A 121 -2.15 -0.04 20.55
N ASN A 122 -2.05 -0.79 21.66
CA ASN A 122 -1.56 -2.17 21.67
C ASN A 122 -2.47 -3.14 20.89
N ALA A 123 -3.79 -2.92 20.92
CA ALA A 123 -4.75 -3.74 20.18
C ALA A 123 -4.60 -3.59 18.65
N HIS A 124 -4.21 -2.41 18.17
CA HIS A 124 -4.13 -2.09 16.73
C HIS A 124 -2.72 -2.25 16.13
N SER A 125 -1.73 -2.64 16.92
CA SER A 125 -0.35 -2.88 16.47
C SER A 125 0.00 -4.36 16.25
N GLY A 126 -0.94 -5.30 16.45
CA GLY A 126 -0.68 -6.73 16.31
C GLY A 126 0.15 -7.34 17.45
N GLY A 127 0.26 -6.64 18.58
CA GLY A 127 1.02 -7.04 19.76
C GLY A 127 1.35 -5.85 20.68
N PRO A 128 1.85 -6.09 21.91
CA PRO A 128 2.21 -5.03 22.84
C PRO A 128 3.44 -4.26 22.33
N VAL A 129 3.20 -3.07 21.79
CA VAL A 129 4.25 -2.19 21.23
C VAL A 129 4.83 -1.27 22.29
N PHE A 130 4.03 -0.95 23.31
CA PHE A 130 4.45 -0.08 24.40
C PHE A 130 4.85 -0.92 25.62
N PRO A 131 6.14 -0.93 26.02
CA PRO A 131 6.54 -1.43 27.33
C PRO A 131 5.79 -0.69 28.44
N ALA A 132 5.61 -1.31 29.61
CA ALA A 132 4.86 -0.71 30.72
C ALA A 132 5.34 0.70 31.10
N ALA A 133 6.66 0.96 31.03
CA ALA A 133 7.22 2.29 31.28
C ALA A 133 6.79 3.34 30.22
N ALA A 134 6.73 2.95 28.94
CA ALA A 134 6.24 3.82 27.89
C ALA A 134 4.73 4.04 27.99
N ALA A 135 3.97 3.01 28.36
CA ALA A 135 2.54 3.13 28.62
C ALA A 135 2.26 4.21 29.66
N HIS A 136 2.90 4.11 30.83
CA HIS A 136 2.76 5.10 31.91
C HIS A 136 3.14 6.51 31.46
N PHE A 137 4.22 6.64 30.69
CA PHE A 137 4.61 7.93 30.12
C PHE A 137 3.50 8.54 29.25
N PHE A 138 2.91 7.79 28.32
CA PHE A 138 1.87 8.32 27.43
C PHE A 138 0.55 8.60 28.17
N GLU A 139 0.28 7.89 29.27
CA GLU A 139 -0.86 8.17 30.16
C GLU A 139 -0.66 9.49 30.93
N GLU A 140 0.53 9.72 31.47
CA GLU A 140 0.84 10.89 32.29
C GLU A 140 1.26 12.12 31.49
N ALA A 141 1.82 11.95 30.29
CA ALA A 141 2.34 13.06 29.48
C ALA A 141 1.27 14.10 29.13
N GLU A 142 0.00 13.67 29.01
CA GLU A 142 -1.15 14.56 28.81
C GLU A 142 -1.41 15.46 30.04
N TYR A 143 -1.00 15.02 31.24
CA TYR A 143 -1.19 15.73 32.51
C TYR A 143 0.07 16.46 33.02
N ARG A 144 1.27 15.95 32.71
CA ARG A 144 2.55 16.44 33.25
C ARG A 144 3.01 17.78 32.70
N GLY A 145 2.53 18.16 31.52
CA GLY A 145 2.91 19.42 30.85
C GLY A 145 4.40 19.48 30.43
N PRO A 146 4.79 20.44 29.57
CA PRO A 146 6.11 20.46 28.95
C PRO A 146 7.29 20.62 29.94
N ALA A 147 7.08 21.34 31.04
CA ALA A 147 8.13 21.62 32.01
C ALA A 147 8.59 20.35 32.77
N ALA A 148 7.65 19.49 33.20
CA ALA A 148 7.98 18.24 33.85
C ALA A 148 8.56 17.20 32.87
N LEU A 149 8.17 17.28 31.59
CA LEU A 149 8.72 16.40 30.55
C LEU A 149 10.16 16.78 30.15
N ALA A 150 10.60 18.01 30.40
CA ALA A 150 11.96 18.43 30.10
C ALA A 150 13.03 17.70 30.95
N SER A 151 12.66 17.25 32.17
CA SER A 151 13.56 16.49 33.05
C SER A 151 13.69 15.02 32.67
N VAL A 152 12.93 14.53 31.67
CA VAL A 152 13.06 13.15 31.18
C VAL A 152 14.44 12.97 30.54
N PRO A 153 15.20 11.93 30.96
CA PRO A 153 16.49 11.61 30.35
C PRO A 153 16.38 11.39 28.83
N GLU A 154 17.39 11.82 28.08
CA GLU A 154 17.37 11.71 26.62
C GLU A 154 17.22 10.26 26.14
N ALA A 155 17.84 9.30 26.82
CA ALA A 155 17.72 7.89 26.49
C ALA A 155 16.26 7.39 26.58
N GLU A 156 15.54 7.80 27.62
CA GLU A 156 14.14 7.46 27.83
C GLU A 156 13.24 8.18 26.82
N ALA A 157 13.52 9.46 26.54
CA ALA A 157 12.85 10.23 25.50
C ALA A 157 12.97 9.56 24.11
N LYS A 158 14.16 9.06 23.77
CA LYS A 158 14.40 8.30 22.53
C LYS A 158 13.64 6.97 22.51
N ALA A 159 13.54 6.27 23.64
CA ALA A 159 12.75 5.04 23.74
C ALA A 159 11.26 5.29 23.47
N HIS A 160 10.67 6.36 24.03
CA HIS A 160 9.29 6.75 23.74
C HIS A 160 9.09 7.13 22.27
N LEU A 161 10.05 7.83 21.65
CA LEU A 161 10.01 8.15 20.24
C LEU A 161 10.08 6.89 19.36
N ALA A 162 10.93 5.93 19.71
CA ALA A 162 11.03 4.65 19.01
C ALA A 162 9.72 3.84 19.09
N ALA A 163 9.09 3.81 20.26
CA ALA A 163 7.78 3.16 20.44
C ALA A 163 6.69 3.84 19.59
N ALA A 164 6.65 5.18 19.57
CA ALA A 164 5.73 5.94 18.73
C ALA A 164 5.96 5.67 17.23
N ARG A 165 7.22 5.64 16.78
CA ARG A 165 7.60 5.30 15.41
C ARG A 165 7.09 3.93 15.02
N HIS A 166 7.41 2.93 15.85
CA HIS A 166 7.05 1.55 15.59
C HIS A 166 5.54 1.39 15.47
N TRP A 167 4.75 2.07 16.31
CA TRP A 167 3.29 2.06 16.20
C TRP A 167 2.79 2.71 14.89
N ILE A 168 3.34 3.86 14.49
CA ILE A 168 2.96 4.52 13.23
C ILE A 168 3.28 3.65 12.01
N GLU A 169 4.36 2.87 12.06
CA GLU A 169 4.75 1.95 11.00
C GLU A 169 3.91 0.66 10.99
N ALA A 170 3.67 0.07 12.18
CA ALA A 170 3.09 -1.26 12.32
C ALA A 170 1.57 -1.29 12.52
N HIS A 171 0.90 -0.16 12.78
CA HIS A 171 -0.55 -0.18 12.99
C HIS A 171 -1.28 -0.73 11.76
N HIS A 172 -2.16 -1.69 12.01
CA HIS A 172 -2.93 -2.34 10.96
C HIS A 172 -4.23 -1.57 10.74
N VAL A 173 -4.35 -0.94 9.58
CA VAL A 173 -5.64 -0.49 9.07
C VAL A 173 -6.33 -1.72 8.50
N ARG A 174 -7.19 -2.36 9.29
CA ARG A 174 -8.01 -3.47 8.80
C ARG A 174 -8.97 -2.92 7.74
N SER A 175 -8.65 -3.18 6.47
CA SER A 175 -9.44 -2.80 5.28
C SER A 175 -10.52 -3.82 4.99
#